data_AF-A0A4Y2W0V9-F1
#
_entry.id   AF-A0A4Y2W0V9-F1
#
_cell.length_a   1.000
_cell.length_b   1.000
_cell.length_c   1.000
_cell.angle_alpha   90.00
_cell.angle_beta   90.00
_cell.angle_gamma   90.00
#
_symmetry.space_group_name_H-M   'P 1'
#
loop_
_entity.id
_entity.type
_entity.pdbx_description
1 polymer ?
#
loop_
_entity_poly.entity_id
_entity_poly.type
_entity_poly.pdbx_seq_one_letter_code
_entity_poly.pdbx_strand_id
1 'polypeptide(L)'
;MDAYTLTGKMSVKFPRGAFERTFSIFRGLIKLLRNPITWDEVQDDLFAILLRFRSHNTEVTSDFQKMYIQVNVENEDRNFQKILWRDNPSSPIKTYRLCTVTYGTASASYLATRVLKQLAMDESSNFPKASEVLLHNCYVDDLLFGADTLEESEKLIPELQELCSGGFKLHNWCSNEKSVLEGAIKTEDSKNSCETIDAKLRF
;
A
#
# COMPACT_ATOMS: atom_id res chain seq x y z
N MET A 1 22.73 34.85 9.44
CA MET A 1 23.35 33.53 9.27
C MET A 1 22.26 32.48 9.47
N ASP A 2 21.57 32.24 8.36
CA ASP A 2 21.09 30.97 7.80
C ASP A 2 20.67 29.82 8.73
N ALA A 3 19.37 29.50 8.64
CA ALA A 3 18.90 28.12 8.48
C ALA A 3 17.55 28.15 7.73
N TYR A 4 17.55 27.74 6.47
CA TYR A 4 16.34 27.52 5.68
C TYR A 4 15.70 26.20 6.10
N THR A 5 14.43 26.20 6.48
CA THR A 5 13.63 24.97 6.63
C THR A 5 12.50 25.01 5.59
N LEU A 6 12.71 24.30 4.49
CA LEU A 6 11.70 24.03 3.47
C LEU A 6 10.73 22.97 3.99
N THR A 7 9.63 23.38 4.61
CA THR A 7 8.50 22.48 4.91
C THR A 7 7.38 22.67 3.89
N GLY A 8 7.62 22.27 2.64
CA GLY A 8 6.56 22.06 1.65
C GLY A 8 5.85 20.74 1.97
N LYS A 9 4.76 20.80 2.73
CA LYS A 9 3.98 19.64 3.15
C LYS A 9 3.00 19.24 2.04
N MET A 10 3.36 18.20 1.28
CA MET A 10 2.43 17.52 0.37
C MET A 10 1.29 16.85 1.15
N SER A 11 0.05 17.20 0.82
CA SER A 11 -1.18 16.62 1.36
C SER A 11 -1.79 15.65 0.33
N VAL A 12 -2.68 14.73 0.74
CA VAL A 12 -3.18 13.62 -0.10
C VAL A 12 -4.71 13.47 0.05
N LYS A 13 -5.49 13.23 -1.03
CA LYS A 13 -6.98 13.22 -0.99
C LYS A 13 -7.70 12.13 -1.79
N PHE A 14 -8.39 11.20 -1.14
CA PHE A 14 -9.02 10.01 -1.76
C PHE A 14 -10.35 10.28 -2.53
N PRO A 15 -10.73 9.43 -3.53
CA PRO A 15 -11.91 9.61 -4.39
C PRO A 15 -13.25 9.39 -3.67
N ARG A 16 -14.27 10.15 -4.11
CA ARG A 16 -15.63 10.20 -3.52
C ARG A 16 -16.47 9.02 -4.02
N GLY A 17 -16.49 7.91 -3.27
CA GLY A 17 -17.31 6.74 -3.60
C GLY A 17 -17.71 5.81 -2.45
N ALA A 18 -17.08 5.90 -1.28
CA ALA A 18 -17.40 5.07 -0.10
C ALA A 18 -17.86 5.96 1.07
N PHE A 19 -18.98 6.67 0.88
CA PHE A 19 -19.32 7.85 1.69
C PHE A 19 -19.70 7.59 3.16
N GLU A 20 -19.76 6.34 3.64
CA GLU A 20 -20.02 6.07 5.07
C GLU A 20 -18.92 5.30 5.83
N ARG A 21 -17.90 4.76 5.15
CA ARG A 21 -16.77 4.08 5.84
C ARG A 21 -15.53 4.98 6.04
N THR A 22 -15.41 6.06 5.26
CA THR A 22 -14.20 6.91 5.22
C THR A 22 -14.16 8.03 6.29
N PHE A 23 -15.21 8.25 7.08
CA PHE A 23 -15.31 9.46 7.92
C PHE A 23 -14.28 9.52 9.07
N SER A 24 -13.76 8.36 9.52
CA SER A 24 -12.69 8.31 10.53
C SER A 24 -11.31 8.67 9.95
N ILE A 25 -11.04 8.22 8.71
CA ILE A 25 -9.80 8.48 7.96
C ILE A 25 -9.54 9.99 7.80
N PHE A 26 -10.61 10.81 7.75
CA PHE A 26 -10.51 12.26 7.60
C PHE A 26 -9.99 13.01 8.83
N ARG A 27 -10.12 12.47 10.06
CA ARG A 27 -9.61 13.15 11.27
C ARG A 27 -8.14 12.88 11.53
N GLY A 28 -7.62 11.73 11.07
CA GLY A 28 -6.20 11.39 11.16
C GLY A 28 -5.32 12.30 10.31
N LEU A 29 -5.77 12.67 9.11
CA LEU A 29 -4.95 13.39 8.12
C LEU A 29 -4.54 14.81 8.54
N ILE A 30 -5.39 15.54 9.27
CA ILE A 30 -5.03 16.86 9.85
C ILE A 30 -3.95 16.71 10.94
N LYS A 31 -3.88 15.54 11.59
CA LYS A 31 -2.84 15.22 12.59
C LYS A 31 -1.50 14.85 11.92
N LEU A 32 -1.53 14.29 10.70
CA LEU A 32 -0.34 13.86 9.93
C LEU A 32 0.59 15.02 9.55
N LEU A 33 0.10 16.25 9.46
CA LEU A 33 0.94 17.42 9.21
C LEU A 33 1.52 18.02 10.50
N ARG A 34 1.19 17.54 11.71
CA ARG A 34 1.63 18.16 12.97
C ARG A 34 2.78 17.45 13.67
N ASN A 35 2.99 16.16 13.43
CA ASN A 35 4.04 15.40 14.09
C ASN A 35 5.07 14.86 13.07
N PRO A 36 6.34 15.29 13.11
CA PRO A 36 7.39 14.74 12.26
C PRO A 36 7.72 13.34 12.75
N ILE A 37 7.08 12.34 12.16
CA ILE A 37 7.52 10.95 12.28
C ILE A 37 8.65 10.76 11.26
N THR A 38 9.81 10.33 11.74
CA THR A 38 10.99 10.11 10.91
C THR A 38 10.76 8.94 9.95
N TRP A 39 11.51 8.95 8.85
CA TRP A 39 11.46 7.92 7.82
C TRP A 39 11.68 6.50 8.36
N ASP A 40 12.47 6.39 9.43
CA ASP A 40 12.86 5.13 10.06
C ASP A 40 11.70 4.40 10.77
N GLU A 41 10.55 5.06 11.02
CA GLU A 41 9.41 4.46 11.74
C GLU A 41 8.33 3.88 10.80
N VAL A 42 8.52 3.99 9.48
CA VAL A 42 7.45 3.72 8.51
C VAL A 42 7.40 2.28 8.04
N GLN A 43 8.52 1.59 7.98
CA GLN A 43 8.58 0.18 7.61
C GLN A 43 9.35 -0.59 8.66
N ASP A 44 8.92 -1.81 8.89
CA ASP A 44 9.69 -2.73 9.71
C ASP A 44 10.95 -3.14 8.95
N ASP A 45 11.98 -3.53 9.69
CA ASP A 45 13.20 -4.04 9.11
C ASP A 45 12.92 -5.27 8.22
N LEU A 46 13.48 -5.30 7.01
CA LEU A 46 13.22 -6.36 6.04
C LEU A 46 13.57 -7.74 6.59
N PHE A 47 14.63 -7.87 7.38
CA PHE A 47 15.00 -9.14 7.99
C PHE A 47 13.94 -9.59 9.00
N ALA A 48 13.38 -8.67 9.79
CA ALA A 48 12.27 -8.97 10.69
C ALA A 48 10.99 -9.40 9.94
N ILE A 49 10.67 -8.74 8.80
CA ILE A 49 9.54 -9.13 7.94
C ILE A 49 9.74 -10.55 7.41
N LEU A 50 10.93 -10.85 6.87
CA LEU A 50 11.25 -12.17 6.32
C LEU A 50 11.24 -13.26 7.39
N LEU A 51 11.71 -12.99 8.61
CA LEU A 51 11.66 -13.94 9.72
C LEU A 51 10.22 -14.29 10.11
N ARG A 52 9.32 -13.29 10.21
CA ARG A 52 7.90 -13.54 10.48
C ARG A 52 7.27 -14.35 9.35
N PHE A 53 7.50 -13.94 8.11
CA PHE A 53 6.99 -14.63 6.93
C PHE A 53 7.39 -16.10 6.90
N ARG A 54 8.67 -16.40 7.12
CA ARG A 54 9.22 -17.77 7.14
C ARG A 54 8.84 -18.60 8.37
N SER A 55 8.23 -17.99 9.39
CA SER A 55 7.82 -18.71 10.59
C SER A 55 6.52 -19.50 10.40
N HIS A 56 5.77 -19.21 9.34
CA HIS A 56 4.47 -19.81 9.07
C HIS A 56 4.56 -21.09 8.24
N ASN A 57 3.62 -22.01 8.46
CA ASN A 57 3.50 -23.22 7.64
C ASN A 57 2.99 -22.90 6.23
N THR A 58 2.05 -21.97 6.16
CA THR A 58 1.39 -21.52 4.94
C THR A 58 1.79 -20.08 4.68
N GLU A 59 2.54 -19.88 3.61
CA GLU A 59 3.12 -18.60 3.22
C GLU A 59 2.31 -18.03 2.05
N VAL A 60 1.97 -16.75 2.11
CA VAL A 60 1.23 -16.03 1.07
C VAL A 60 1.89 -14.68 0.79
N THR A 61 2.02 -14.36 -0.50
CA THR A 61 2.53 -13.06 -0.96
C THR A 61 1.56 -12.41 -1.94
N SER A 62 1.59 -11.08 -2.00
CA SER A 62 0.78 -10.28 -2.92
C SER A 62 1.45 -8.92 -3.14
N ASP A 63 1.14 -8.28 -4.27
CA ASP A 63 1.64 -6.95 -4.62
C ASP A 63 0.52 -5.90 -4.57
N PHE A 64 0.86 -4.65 -4.26
CA PHE A 64 -0.03 -3.50 -4.40
C PHE A 64 0.02 -2.92 -5.83
N GLN A 65 -1.11 -3.00 -6.54
CA GLN A 65 -1.20 -2.64 -7.95
C GLN A 65 -0.90 -1.17 -8.19
N LYS A 66 0.31 -0.84 -8.60
CA LYS A 66 0.73 0.56 -8.82
C LYS A 66 0.48 1.41 -7.56
N MET A 67 0.92 0.91 -6.41
CA MET A 67 0.69 1.47 -5.07
C MET A 67 0.72 3.01 -5.00
N TYR A 68 1.77 3.64 -5.55
CA TYR A 68 1.95 5.10 -5.46
C TYR A 68 0.84 5.88 -6.16
N ILE A 69 0.44 5.47 -7.36
CA ILE A 69 -0.55 6.24 -8.13
C ILE A 69 -1.97 6.07 -7.60
N GLN A 70 -2.19 5.17 -6.63
CA GLN A 70 -3.47 5.04 -5.93
C GLN A 70 -3.64 6.12 -4.85
N VAL A 71 -2.56 6.81 -4.50
CA VAL A 71 -2.52 7.87 -3.50
C VAL A 71 -2.62 9.24 -4.18
N ASN A 72 -3.76 9.89 -4.05
CA ASN A 72 -3.99 11.21 -4.64
C ASN A 72 -3.24 12.31 -3.89
N VAL A 73 -2.64 13.27 -4.58
CA VAL A 73 -2.06 14.48 -3.98
C VAL A 73 -3.15 15.56 -3.85
N GLU A 74 -3.06 16.40 -2.85
CA GLU A 74 -3.97 17.52 -2.58
C GLU A 74 -3.81 18.63 -3.62
N ASN A 75 -4.89 19.35 -3.89
CA ASN A 75 -4.93 20.29 -5.01
C ASN A 75 -3.87 21.39 -4.94
N GLU A 76 -3.54 21.89 -3.76
CA GLU A 76 -2.53 22.94 -3.59
C GLU A 76 -1.13 22.43 -3.99
N ASP A 77 -0.82 21.18 -3.68
CA ASP A 77 0.51 20.58 -3.88
C ASP A 77 0.73 20.00 -5.29
N ARG A 78 -0.35 19.72 -6.03
CA ARG A 78 -0.27 19.33 -7.45
C ARG A 78 0.45 20.34 -8.33
N ASN A 79 0.54 21.60 -7.88
CA ASN A 79 1.28 22.64 -8.60
C ASN A 79 2.79 22.36 -8.65
N PHE A 80 3.33 21.56 -7.74
CA PHE A 80 4.73 21.14 -7.72
C PHE A 80 5.01 19.91 -8.60
N GLN A 81 3.97 19.27 -9.13
CA GLN A 81 4.07 18.07 -9.98
C GLN A 81 3.64 18.36 -11.43
N LYS A 82 4.09 19.50 -11.96
CA LYS A 82 3.81 19.89 -13.36
C LYS A 82 4.79 19.22 -14.31
N ILE A 83 4.27 18.70 -15.40
CA ILE A 83 5.07 18.20 -16.52
C ILE A 83 4.71 18.94 -17.79
N LEU A 84 5.71 19.12 -18.66
CA LEU A 84 5.53 19.66 -19.99
C LEU A 84 5.57 18.51 -20.99
N TRP A 85 4.60 18.46 -21.90
CA TRP A 85 4.49 17.41 -22.89
C TRP A 85 4.03 17.94 -24.25
N ARG A 86 4.53 17.35 -25.32
CA ARG A 86 4.06 17.56 -26.70
C ARG A 86 4.23 16.26 -27.48
N ASP A 87 3.31 15.99 -28.40
CA ASP A 87 3.26 14.74 -29.15
C ASP A 87 4.30 14.68 -30.28
N ASN A 88 4.70 15.83 -30.82
CA ASN A 88 5.79 15.99 -31.79
C ASN A 88 6.47 17.36 -31.61
N PRO A 89 7.70 17.57 -32.14
CA PRO A 89 8.45 18.82 -31.96
C PRO A 89 7.74 20.08 -32.48
N SER A 90 6.84 19.92 -33.45
CA SER A 90 6.09 21.02 -34.06
C SER A 90 4.80 21.35 -33.30
N SER A 91 4.36 20.49 -32.37
CA SER A 91 3.14 20.69 -31.59
C SER A 91 3.36 21.68 -30.45
N PRO A 92 2.31 22.44 -30.06
CA PRO A 92 2.39 23.30 -28.91
C PRO A 92 2.67 22.50 -27.64
N ILE A 93 3.53 23.04 -26.77
CA ILE A 93 3.82 22.43 -25.47
C ILE A 93 2.59 22.57 -24.58
N LYS A 94 2.10 21.44 -24.07
CA LYS A 94 1.01 21.34 -23.10
C LYS A 94 1.59 21.18 -21.71
N THR A 95 0.93 21.76 -20.71
CA THR A 95 1.27 21.58 -19.30
C THR A 95 0.25 20.67 -18.65
N TYR A 96 0.72 19.59 -18.01
CA TYR A 96 -0.09 18.67 -17.23
C TYR A 96 0.28 18.78 -15.76
N ARG A 97 -0.67 18.43 -14.89
CA ARG A 97 -0.46 18.31 -13.44
C ARG A 97 -0.74 16.87 -13.05
N LEU A 98 0.23 16.23 -12.40
CA LEU A 98 0.04 14.91 -11.84
C LEU A 98 -0.82 15.06 -10.58
N CYS A 99 -1.82 14.19 -10.44
CA CYS A 99 -2.83 14.29 -9.37
C CYS A 99 -2.57 13.30 -8.23
N THR A 100 -1.59 12.41 -8.37
CA THR A 100 -1.30 11.30 -7.48
C THR A 100 0.19 11.29 -7.15
N VAL A 101 0.60 10.53 -6.15
CA VAL A 101 2.01 10.35 -5.81
C VAL A 101 2.70 9.69 -7.00
N THR A 102 3.77 10.31 -7.48
CA THR A 102 4.46 9.89 -8.70
C THR A 102 5.79 9.23 -8.40
N TYR A 103 6.13 8.24 -9.21
CA TYR A 103 7.44 7.61 -9.24
C TYR A 103 8.56 8.64 -9.37
N GLY A 104 9.72 8.33 -8.80
CA GLY A 104 10.92 9.16 -8.91
C GLY A 104 11.00 10.34 -7.95
N THR A 105 9.96 10.59 -7.14
CA THR A 105 10.08 11.52 -6.02
C THR A 105 10.63 10.79 -4.80
N ALA A 106 11.61 11.38 -4.10
CA ALA A 106 12.18 10.79 -2.89
C ALA A 106 11.12 10.53 -1.81
N SER A 107 10.06 11.34 -1.80
CA SER A 107 8.93 11.24 -0.86
C SER A 107 7.92 10.12 -1.16
N ALA A 108 7.94 9.52 -2.36
CA ALA A 108 6.84 8.69 -2.85
C ALA A 108 6.55 7.48 -1.96
N SER A 109 7.59 6.70 -1.66
CA SER A 109 7.46 5.45 -0.91
C SER A 109 6.91 5.68 0.49
N TYR A 110 7.42 6.68 1.22
CA TYR A 110 6.89 7.05 2.53
C TYR A 110 5.44 7.49 2.47
N LEU A 111 5.07 8.35 1.53
CA LEU A 111 3.69 8.83 1.47
C LEU A 111 2.71 7.67 1.26
N ALA A 112 3.04 6.74 0.36
CA ALA A 112 2.17 5.60 0.12
C ALA A 112 2.14 4.60 1.27
N THR A 113 3.30 4.22 1.82
CA THR A 113 3.35 3.31 2.98
C THR A 113 2.66 3.91 4.20
N ARG A 114 2.78 5.23 4.43
CA ARG A 114 2.10 5.88 5.55
C ARG A 114 0.60 5.92 5.41
N VAL A 115 0.10 6.15 4.20
CA VAL A 115 -1.33 6.04 3.91
C VAL A 115 -1.82 4.62 4.16
N LEU A 116 -1.08 3.61 3.71
CA LEU A 116 -1.43 2.20 3.94
C LEU A 116 -1.46 1.86 5.44
N LYS A 117 -0.44 2.28 6.21
CA LYS A 117 -0.41 2.08 7.67
C LYS A 117 -1.56 2.80 8.37
N GLN A 118 -1.90 4.01 7.95
CA GLN A 118 -3.05 4.74 8.52
C GLN A 118 -4.36 4.02 8.22
N LEU A 119 -4.54 3.52 6.99
CA LEU A 119 -5.70 2.70 6.63
C LEU A 119 -5.83 1.47 7.53
N ALA A 120 -4.73 0.75 7.77
CA ALA A 120 -4.71 -0.39 8.70
C ALA A 120 -5.04 0.01 10.15
N MET A 121 -4.55 1.15 10.63
CA MET A 121 -4.89 1.66 11.97
C MET A 121 -6.38 2.05 12.07
N ASP A 122 -6.94 2.65 11.03
CA ASP A 122 -8.33 3.12 11.03
C ASP A 122 -9.32 1.95 10.95
N GLU A 123 -8.94 0.87 10.26
CA GLU A 123 -9.76 -0.34 10.07
C GLU A 123 -9.46 -1.45 11.10
N SER A 124 -8.60 -1.20 12.08
CA SER A 124 -8.15 -2.20 13.06
C SER A 124 -9.27 -2.79 13.91
N SER A 125 -10.37 -2.04 14.11
CA SER A 125 -11.55 -2.56 14.82
C SER A 125 -12.37 -3.53 13.99
N ASN A 126 -12.38 -3.36 12.66
CA ASN A 126 -13.17 -4.17 11.74
C ASN A 126 -12.39 -5.42 11.31
N PHE A 127 -11.09 -5.26 11.06
CA PHE A 127 -10.21 -6.31 10.56
C PHE A 127 -8.91 -6.40 11.38
N PRO A 128 -8.97 -6.82 12.66
CA PRO A 128 -7.82 -6.74 13.57
C PRO A 128 -6.60 -7.52 13.07
N LYS A 129 -6.79 -8.77 12.60
CA LYS A 129 -5.68 -9.60 12.10
C LYS A 129 -5.11 -9.06 10.78
N ALA A 130 -5.96 -8.73 9.81
CA ALA A 130 -5.51 -8.16 8.54
C ALA A 130 -4.80 -6.80 8.72
N SER A 131 -5.24 -5.99 9.69
CA SER A 131 -4.57 -4.73 10.02
C SER A 131 -3.19 -4.95 10.62
N GLU A 132 -3.03 -5.91 11.52
CA GLU A 132 -1.72 -6.28 12.07
C GLU A 132 -0.76 -6.73 10.96
N VAL A 133 -1.25 -7.54 10.02
CA VAL A 133 -0.49 -7.93 8.83
C VAL A 133 -0.05 -6.68 8.03
N LEU A 134 -0.95 -5.77 7.66
CA LEU A 134 -0.55 -4.58 6.90
C LEU A 134 0.42 -3.64 7.64
N LEU A 135 0.39 -3.64 8.97
CA LEU A 135 1.29 -2.82 9.79
C LEU A 135 2.72 -3.37 9.83
N HIS A 136 2.88 -4.69 9.76
CA HIS A 136 4.16 -5.36 10.06
C HIS A 136 4.72 -6.21 8.92
N ASN A 137 3.96 -6.45 7.85
CA ASN A 137 4.32 -7.43 6.83
C ASN A 137 4.43 -6.85 5.41
N CYS A 138 4.37 -5.52 5.28
CA CYS A 138 4.60 -4.84 4.01
C CYS A 138 6.04 -4.37 3.87
N TYR A 139 6.65 -4.65 2.72
CA TYR A 139 7.91 -4.05 2.29
C TYR A 139 7.68 -3.33 0.97
N VAL A 140 7.65 -1.99 1.02
CA VAL A 140 7.28 -1.16 -0.14
C VAL A 140 5.93 -1.59 -0.73
N ASP A 141 5.90 -2.11 -1.96
CA ASP A 141 4.72 -2.58 -2.69
C ASP A 141 4.46 -4.08 -2.51
N ASP A 142 5.33 -4.80 -1.82
CA ASP A 142 5.17 -6.22 -1.51
C ASP A 142 4.49 -6.43 -0.16
N LEU A 143 3.57 -7.40 -0.10
CA LEU A 143 2.95 -7.89 1.12
C LEU A 143 3.34 -9.37 1.32
N LEU A 144 3.97 -9.68 2.46
CA LEU A 144 4.47 -11.02 2.79
C LEU A 144 3.91 -11.50 4.13
N PHE A 145 2.94 -12.42 4.11
CA PHE A 145 2.29 -12.91 5.33
C PHE A 145 2.10 -14.42 5.30
N GLY A 146 1.60 -14.98 6.38
CA GLY A 146 1.27 -16.39 6.45
C GLY A 146 0.43 -16.71 7.68
N ALA A 147 0.08 -17.98 7.81
CA ALA A 147 -0.52 -18.51 9.02
C ALA A 147 -0.09 -19.96 9.24
N ASP A 148 -0.31 -20.46 10.46
CA ASP A 148 0.07 -21.84 10.82
C ASP A 148 -0.94 -22.87 10.29
N THR A 149 -2.13 -22.40 9.89
CA THR A 149 -3.21 -23.22 9.35
C THR A 149 -3.69 -22.71 7.99
N LEU A 150 -4.17 -23.64 7.16
CA LEU A 150 -4.74 -23.35 5.85
C LEU A 150 -5.98 -22.45 5.97
N GLU A 151 -6.88 -22.77 6.90
CA GLU A 151 -8.14 -22.05 7.12
C GLU A 151 -7.93 -20.59 7.51
N GLU A 152 -6.93 -20.30 8.36
CA GLU A 152 -6.60 -18.91 8.70
C GLU A 152 -6.05 -18.14 7.50
N SER A 153 -5.22 -18.79 6.68
CA SER A 153 -4.68 -18.17 5.46
C SER A 153 -5.80 -17.86 4.45
N GLU A 154 -6.73 -18.81 4.26
CA GLU A 154 -7.89 -18.65 3.38
C GLU A 154 -8.82 -17.52 3.83
N LYS A 155 -8.97 -17.32 5.14
CA LYS A 155 -9.79 -16.23 5.70
C LYS A 155 -9.10 -14.87 5.63
N LEU A 156 -7.77 -14.81 5.77
CA LEU A 156 -7.03 -13.55 5.79
C LEU A 156 -7.00 -12.84 4.43
N ILE A 157 -6.92 -13.59 3.33
CA ILE A 157 -6.90 -13.01 1.97
C ILE A 157 -8.11 -12.10 1.71
N PRO A 158 -9.38 -12.54 1.87
CA PRO A 158 -10.52 -11.68 1.63
C PRO A 158 -10.61 -10.53 2.64
N GLU A 159 -10.21 -10.72 3.90
CA GLU A 159 -10.15 -9.64 4.89
C GLU A 159 -9.14 -8.55 4.46
N LEU A 160 -7.97 -8.94 3.96
CA LEU A 160 -6.96 -8.01 3.42
C LEU A 160 -7.46 -7.29 2.17
N GLN A 161 -8.17 -7.98 1.28
CA GLN A 161 -8.79 -7.37 0.10
C GLN A 161 -9.85 -6.34 0.49
N GLU A 162 -10.73 -6.67 1.44
CA GLU A 162 -11.79 -5.77 1.91
C GLU A 162 -11.21 -4.56 2.63
N LEU A 163 -10.26 -4.75 3.54
CA LEU A 163 -9.54 -3.66 4.20
C LEU A 163 -8.87 -2.75 3.16
N CYS A 164 -8.10 -3.33 2.23
CA CYS A 164 -7.39 -2.55 1.22
C CYS A 164 -8.33 -1.83 0.25
N SER A 165 -9.58 -2.29 0.06
CA SER A 165 -10.56 -1.62 -0.82
C SER A 165 -10.83 -0.15 -0.47
N GLY A 166 -10.41 0.30 0.72
CA GLY A 166 -10.41 1.71 1.15
C GLY A 166 -9.50 2.65 0.35
N GLY A 167 -8.70 2.14 -0.59
CA GLY A 167 -7.89 2.98 -1.47
C GLY A 167 -6.77 2.25 -2.20
N PHE A 168 -6.56 0.97 -1.90
CA PHE A 168 -5.56 0.12 -2.51
C PHE A 168 -6.14 -1.12 -3.18
N LYS A 169 -5.41 -1.66 -4.16
CA LYS A 169 -5.77 -2.92 -4.81
C LYS A 169 -4.60 -3.90 -4.74
N LEU A 170 -4.83 -5.05 -4.10
CA LEU A 170 -3.91 -6.18 -4.07
C LEU A 170 -4.06 -7.03 -5.34
N HIS A 171 -2.95 -7.59 -5.83
CA HIS A 171 -2.92 -8.52 -6.96
C HIS A 171 -1.71 -9.46 -6.86
N ASN A 172 -1.46 -10.27 -7.90
CA ASN A 172 -0.27 -11.16 -7.97
C ASN A 172 -0.15 -12.10 -6.77
N TRP A 173 -1.26 -12.70 -6.35
CA TRP A 173 -1.26 -13.60 -5.21
C TRP A 173 -0.44 -14.86 -5.51
N CYS A 174 0.45 -15.20 -4.59
CA CYS A 174 1.27 -16.41 -4.60
C CYS A 174 1.22 -17.10 -3.23
N SER A 175 1.31 -18.43 -3.21
CA SER A 175 1.31 -19.22 -1.98
C SER A 175 2.20 -20.45 -2.13
N ASN A 176 2.74 -20.96 -1.02
CA ASN A 176 3.42 -22.27 -1.02
C ASN A 176 2.40 -23.43 -1.07
N GLU A 177 1.17 -23.18 -0.62
CA GLU A 177 0.03 -24.08 -0.67
C GLU A 177 -1.05 -23.52 -1.61
N LYS A 178 -1.21 -24.13 -2.80
CA LYS A 178 -2.13 -23.63 -3.84
C LYS A 178 -3.59 -23.64 -3.41
N SER A 179 -4.00 -24.59 -2.57
CA SER A 179 -5.38 -24.73 -2.08
C SER A 179 -5.87 -23.48 -1.36
N VAL A 180 -4.98 -22.73 -0.71
CA VAL A 180 -5.32 -21.44 -0.08
C VAL A 180 -5.89 -20.45 -1.10
N LEU A 181 -5.22 -20.33 -2.24
CA LEU A 181 -5.61 -19.36 -3.27
C LEU A 181 -6.92 -19.79 -3.94
N GLU A 182 -7.10 -21.10 -4.16
CA GLU A 182 -8.33 -21.66 -4.72
C GLU A 182 -9.54 -21.48 -3.80
N GLY A 183 -9.34 -21.59 -2.48
CA GLY A 183 -10.38 -21.36 -1.48
C GLY A 183 -10.75 -19.88 -1.31
N ALA A 184 -9.78 -18.97 -1.44
CA ALA A 184 -9.96 -17.56 -1.14
C ALA A 184 -10.27 -16.66 -2.35
N ILE A 185 -9.72 -16.95 -3.53
CA ILE A 185 -9.77 -16.07 -4.70
C ILE A 185 -10.81 -16.58 -5.70
N LYS A 186 -11.85 -15.78 -5.94
CA LYS A 186 -12.88 -16.09 -6.95
C LYS A 186 -12.32 -15.95 -8.37
N THR A 187 -12.82 -16.78 -9.28
CA THR A 187 -12.26 -17.15 -10.59
C THR A 187 -12.00 -16.01 -11.61
N GLU A 188 -12.37 -14.76 -11.33
CA GLU A 188 -12.07 -13.61 -12.21
C GLU A 188 -10.66 -13.02 -11.96
N ASP A 189 -10.11 -13.16 -10.74
CA ASP A 189 -8.75 -12.71 -10.39
C ASP A 189 -7.69 -13.82 -10.55
N SER A 190 -8.09 -15.06 -10.86
CA SER A 190 -7.20 -16.23 -11.05
C SER A 190 -6.25 -16.11 -12.26
N LYS A 191 -6.54 -15.20 -13.20
CA LYS A 191 -5.62 -14.91 -14.31
C LYS A 191 -4.40 -14.09 -13.89
N ASN A 192 -4.41 -13.53 -12.67
CA ASN A 192 -3.33 -12.72 -12.11
C ASN A 192 -2.61 -13.42 -10.95
N SER A 193 -2.92 -14.68 -10.61
CA SER A 193 -2.17 -15.44 -9.60
C SER A 193 -0.92 -16.04 -10.23
N CYS A 194 0.24 -15.83 -9.61
CA CYS A 194 1.51 -16.41 -10.05
C CYS A 194 1.76 -17.73 -9.30
N GLU A 195 2.49 -18.64 -9.96
CA GLU A 195 2.78 -19.98 -9.44
C GLU A 195 3.61 -19.97 -8.15
N THR A 196 3.51 -21.10 -7.45
CA THR A 196 4.12 -21.50 -6.17
C THR A 196 5.39 -20.73 -5.80
N ILE A 197 5.38 -20.07 -4.63
CA ILE A 197 6.63 -19.60 -4.00
C ILE A 197 7.43 -20.83 -3.57
N ASP A 198 8.65 -20.97 -4.10
CA ASP A 198 9.57 -22.03 -3.67
C ASP A 198 10.15 -21.69 -2.29
N ALA A 199 9.34 -21.92 -1.26
CA ALA A 199 9.71 -21.71 0.12
C ALA A 199 10.63 -22.83 0.66
N LYS A 200 11.15 -23.74 -0.17
CA LYS A 200 11.97 -24.89 0.28
C LYS A 200 13.42 -24.51 0.63
N LEU A 201 13.59 -23.72 1.67
CA LEU A 201 14.77 -23.77 2.54
C LEU A 201 14.28 -23.49 3.97
N ARG A 202 13.70 -24.54 4.59
CA ARG A 202 13.56 -24.59 6.05
C ARG A 202 14.98 -24.78 6.59
N PHE A 203 15.45 -23.85 7.42
CA PHE A 203 16.75 -23.97 8.10
C PHE A 203 16.79 -25.21 9.00
#